data_AF-A0A1D1Y745-F1
#
_entry.id   AF-A0A1D1Y745-F1
#
_cell.length_a   1.000
_cell.length_b   1.000
_cell.length_c   1.000
_cell.angle_alpha   90.00
_cell.angle_beta   90.00
_cell.angle_gamma   90.00
#
_symmetry.space_group_name_H-M   'P 1'
#
loop_
_entity.id
_entity.type
_entity.pdbx_description
1 polymer ?
#
loop_
_entity_poly.entity_id
_entity_poly.type
_entity_poly.pdbx_seq_one_letter_code
_entity_poly.pdbx_strand_id
1 'polypeptide(L)'
;MDEKKQKKFLTVAPFECAWREELRFIEAGRGCVAFEAFAHNDVTLVFREQVGSQHYHYKMDNSPNYTVILGSHRNRRLKIEVNGKTVVDAAGIGLCSSSAFQSYWISIYDGLISIGKGRHPFQDLVFQWRDSKPNCSVQYVGLSSWDKHVGYRNVNILPLTQHQNFPRCHIDYKEGAGEDDDDRENKERTDGHEGWGLQNFLESWELSDIFFIVGKEETIVPAHRIILASSGNFSFNSSDGSFIHLPSVAYSILHACLKYIYNGRAQIVESELGSLRDLSVQFQIAPLTKHCEEIIDRFKINKKLFDSGKKVELVYFGPRVQQCGIFPSELPLDIQKLRHFLITCDHTDVSIHINGHGLIARAHKLILSVWSAPFAKMFTNGMLETNASEISLSDVSADSFLVLLQFMYSGRLDIEDETRMGSLLVPLLMLADQFGIKPLHQECCNCLLQLLSEG
;
A
#
# COMPACT_ATOMS: atom_id res chain seq x y z
N MET A 1 -1.79 -37.56 -22.55
CA MET A 1 -0.84 -36.95 -23.51
C MET A 1 -0.67 -35.51 -23.06
N ASP A 2 0.40 -35.27 -22.31
CA ASP A 2 0.68 -34.01 -21.63
C ASP A 2 1.13 -32.93 -22.62
N GLU A 3 0.33 -31.88 -22.80
CA GLU A 3 0.84 -30.63 -23.37
C GLU A 3 1.30 -29.71 -22.24
N LYS A 4 2.59 -29.83 -21.89
CA LYS A 4 3.32 -28.81 -21.14
C LYS A 4 3.36 -27.51 -21.95
N LYS A 5 2.52 -26.53 -21.60
CA LYS A 5 2.76 -25.11 -21.94
C LYS A 5 4.01 -24.63 -21.19
N GLN A 6 5.18 -24.80 -21.81
CA GLN A 6 6.45 -24.23 -21.35
C GLN A 6 6.33 -22.69 -21.43
N LYS A 7 6.29 -22.01 -20.27
CA LYS A 7 6.43 -20.55 -20.21
C LYS A 7 7.81 -20.17 -20.78
N LYS A 8 7.86 -19.60 -21.99
CA LYS A 8 9.09 -19.09 -22.63
C LYS A 8 9.73 -18.03 -21.70
N PHE A 9 11.02 -18.19 -21.40
CA PHE A 9 11.85 -17.19 -20.72
C PHE A 9 12.95 -16.71 -21.69
N LEU A 10 13.36 -15.46 -21.57
CA LEU A 10 14.41 -14.87 -22.39
C LEU A 10 15.77 -15.27 -21.81
N THR A 11 16.66 -15.85 -22.62
CA THR A 11 18.05 -16.10 -22.22
C THR A 11 18.94 -15.06 -22.89
N VAL A 12 19.65 -14.26 -22.10
CA VAL A 12 20.62 -13.28 -22.59
C VAL A 12 22.01 -13.91 -22.55
N ALA A 13 22.78 -13.81 -23.62
CA ALA A 13 24.12 -14.37 -23.70
C ALA A 13 25.16 -13.50 -22.97
N PRO A 14 26.31 -14.07 -22.54
CA PRO A 14 27.40 -13.31 -21.95
C PRO A 14 27.77 -12.10 -22.80
N PHE A 15 27.99 -10.97 -22.13
CA PHE A 15 28.37 -9.69 -22.72
C PHE A 15 27.35 -9.06 -23.67
N GLU A 16 26.13 -9.59 -23.74
CA GLU A 16 25.04 -9.01 -24.53
C GLU A 16 24.05 -8.23 -23.67
N CYS A 17 23.27 -7.39 -24.33
CA CYS A 17 22.09 -6.75 -23.75
C CYS A 17 20.90 -6.88 -24.70
N ALA A 18 19.83 -7.48 -24.19
CA ALA A 18 18.56 -7.53 -24.89
C ALA A 18 17.76 -6.26 -24.63
N TRP A 19 17.52 -5.51 -25.69
CA TRP A 19 16.62 -4.36 -25.72
C TRP A 19 15.27 -4.78 -26.27
N ARG A 20 14.19 -4.25 -25.69
CA ARG A 20 12.84 -4.37 -26.24
C ARG A 20 12.14 -3.04 -26.12
N GLU A 21 11.45 -2.62 -27.19
CA GLU A 21 10.75 -1.32 -27.21
C GLU A 21 9.64 -1.24 -26.15
N GLU A 22 9.03 -2.38 -25.83
CA GLU A 22 8.02 -2.51 -24.77
C GLU A 22 8.57 -2.33 -23.34
N LEU A 23 9.90 -2.41 -23.14
CA LEU A 23 10.54 -2.20 -21.84
C LEU A 23 10.93 -0.73 -21.65
N ARG A 24 9.92 0.14 -21.76
CA ARG A 24 10.07 1.59 -21.69
C ARG A 24 9.23 2.19 -20.57
N PHE A 25 9.85 3.02 -19.73
CA PHE A 25 9.15 3.87 -18.77
C PHE A 25 8.23 4.87 -19.49
N ILE A 26 7.03 5.01 -18.96
CA ILE A 26 6.04 5.94 -19.51
C ILE A 26 6.57 7.38 -19.37
N GLU A 27 7.10 7.71 -18.19
CA GLU A 27 7.78 8.98 -17.91
C GLU A 27 9.30 8.79 -17.89
N ALA A 28 10.04 9.67 -18.57
CA ALA A 28 11.49 9.67 -18.49
C ALA A 28 11.95 10.00 -17.06
N GLY A 29 12.94 9.26 -16.57
CA GLY A 29 13.48 9.37 -15.22
C GLY A 29 12.61 8.73 -14.14
N ARG A 30 11.43 8.21 -14.48
CA ARG A 30 10.43 7.70 -13.53
C ARG A 30 9.79 6.40 -14.01
N GLY A 31 10.25 5.29 -13.46
CA GLY A 31 9.61 4.01 -13.68
C GLY A 31 10.16 2.91 -12.80
N CYS A 32 9.40 1.81 -12.74
CA CYS A 32 9.82 0.61 -12.05
C CYS A 32 9.79 -0.58 -12.99
N VAL A 33 10.81 -1.41 -12.93
CA VAL A 33 10.85 -2.71 -13.59
C VAL A 33 10.76 -3.81 -12.54
N ALA A 34 9.75 -4.67 -12.66
CA ALA A 34 9.62 -5.90 -11.89
C ALA A 34 9.96 -7.07 -12.81
N PHE A 35 10.79 -8.02 -12.36
CA PHE A 35 11.22 -9.12 -13.20
C PHE A 35 11.57 -10.36 -12.38
N GLU A 36 11.51 -11.53 -13.01
CA GLU A 36 12.10 -12.75 -12.46
C GLU A 36 13.38 -13.08 -13.22
N ALA A 37 14.48 -13.28 -12.49
CA ALA A 37 15.76 -13.62 -13.04
C ALA A 37 16.35 -14.91 -12.45
N PHE A 38 17.09 -15.63 -13.28
CA PHE A 38 17.85 -16.82 -12.95
C PHE A 38 19.27 -16.64 -13.48
N ALA A 39 20.27 -16.70 -12.61
CA ALA A 39 21.67 -16.49 -13.00
C ALA A 39 22.61 -17.29 -12.09
N HIS A 40 23.75 -17.72 -12.64
CA HIS A 40 24.79 -18.39 -11.86
C HIS A 40 25.63 -17.40 -11.04
N ASN A 41 25.87 -16.22 -11.60
CA ASN A 41 26.71 -15.19 -11.01
C ASN A 41 25.88 -13.93 -10.75
N ASP A 42 25.70 -13.12 -11.79
CA ASP A 42 25.12 -11.79 -11.69
C ASP A 42 23.95 -11.58 -12.65
N VAL A 43 23.04 -10.71 -12.24
CA VAL A 43 21.90 -10.23 -13.02
C VAL A 43 22.12 -8.75 -13.25
N THR A 44 22.20 -8.33 -14.52
CA THR A 44 22.51 -6.94 -14.86
C THR A 44 21.34 -6.28 -15.57
N LEU A 45 20.97 -5.07 -15.12
CA LEU A 45 20.00 -4.22 -15.81
C LEU A 45 20.63 -2.88 -16.13
N VAL A 46 20.38 -2.39 -17.34
CA VAL A 46 20.94 -1.15 -17.86
C VAL A 46 19.79 -0.18 -18.17
N PHE A 47 19.87 1.04 -17.69
CA PHE A 47 18.83 2.06 -17.85
C PHE A 47 19.36 3.28 -18.59
N ARG A 48 18.69 3.68 -19.68
CA ARG A 48 19.21 4.65 -20.66
C ARG A 48 18.12 5.50 -21.29
N GLU A 49 18.49 6.61 -21.91
CA GLU A 49 17.54 7.48 -22.65
C GLU A 49 17.04 6.86 -23.95
N GLN A 50 17.90 6.14 -24.68
CA GLN A 50 17.56 5.49 -25.94
C GLN A 50 17.99 4.02 -25.93
N VAL A 51 17.34 3.19 -26.75
CA VAL A 51 17.71 1.78 -26.93
C VAL A 51 19.14 1.65 -27.47
N GLY A 52 19.91 0.68 -26.95
CA GLY A 52 21.24 0.35 -27.45
C GLY A 52 21.20 -0.59 -28.67
N SER A 53 22.35 -0.85 -29.28
CA SER A 53 22.47 -1.83 -30.37
C SER A 53 22.31 -3.28 -29.86
N GLN A 54 22.02 -4.23 -30.75
CA GLN A 54 21.72 -5.62 -30.34
C GLN A 54 22.98 -6.44 -29.96
N HIS A 55 24.17 -6.01 -30.39
CA HIS A 55 25.48 -6.61 -30.08
C HIS A 55 26.23 -5.79 -29.01
N TYR A 56 25.48 -5.16 -28.12
CA TYR A 56 25.94 -4.11 -27.22
C TYR A 56 26.48 -4.68 -25.91
N HIS A 57 27.65 -4.17 -25.51
CA HIS A 57 28.19 -4.31 -24.17
C HIS A 57 28.22 -2.94 -23.49
N TYR A 58 27.55 -2.82 -22.34
CA TYR A 58 27.30 -1.51 -21.70
C TYR A 58 28.52 -0.74 -21.23
N LYS A 59 29.69 -1.39 -21.16
CA LYS A 59 30.98 -0.73 -20.85
C LYS A 59 31.70 -0.14 -22.05
N MET A 60 31.27 -0.42 -23.28
CA MET A 60 31.93 0.09 -24.49
C MET A 60 31.26 1.36 -25.04
N ASP A 61 30.20 1.83 -24.41
CA ASP A 61 29.41 2.96 -24.85
C ASP A 61 29.50 4.10 -23.83
N ASN A 62 29.76 5.31 -24.33
CA ASN A 62 29.87 6.53 -23.56
C ASN A 62 28.52 7.24 -23.33
N SER A 63 27.41 6.68 -23.82
CA SER A 63 26.10 7.27 -23.60
C SER A 63 25.68 7.21 -22.12
N PRO A 64 25.01 8.26 -21.61
CA PRO A 64 24.62 8.33 -20.21
C PRO A 64 23.73 7.17 -19.77
N ASN A 65 24.12 6.45 -18.72
CA ASN A 65 23.39 5.28 -18.24
C ASN A 65 23.57 5.00 -16.75
N TYR A 66 22.56 4.33 -16.19
CA TYR A 66 22.66 3.62 -14.93
C TYR A 66 22.78 2.13 -15.21
N THR A 67 23.74 1.45 -14.57
CA THR A 67 23.83 -0.01 -14.60
C THR A 67 23.72 -0.56 -13.19
N VAL A 68 22.76 -1.46 -12.97
CA VAL A 68 22.54 -2.14 -11.70
C VAL A 68 22.93 -3.61 -11.85
N ILE A 69 23.87 -4.06 -11.03
CA ILE A 69 24.43 -5.41 -11.06
C ILE A 69 24.13 -6.10 -9.73
N LEU A 70 23.17 -7.03 -9.75
CA LEU A 70 22.81 -7.87 -8.62
C LEU A 70 23.74 -9.10 -8.65
N GLY A 71 24.35 -9.45 -7.51
CA GLY A 71 25.20 -10.65 -7.44
C GLY A 71 26.60 -10.50 -8.07
N SER A 72 27.17 -9.30 -8.11
CA SER A 72 28.58 -9.09 -8.46
C SER A 72 29.54 -9.84 -7.51
N HIS A 73 30.78 -10.07 -7.96
CA HIS A 73 31.83 -10.81 -7.23
C HIS A 73 31.40 -12.20 -6.76
N ARG A 74 30.97 -13.06 -7.71
CA ARG A 74 30.46 -14.42 -7.46
C ARG A 74 29.24 -14.42 -6.53
N ASN A 75 28.25 -13.58 -6.86
CA ASN A 75 27.01 -13.50 -6.13
C ASN A 75 27.18 -13.10 -4.66
N ARG A 76 27.99 -12.06 -4.41
CA ARG A 76 28.25 -11.57 -3.04
C ARG A 76 27.97 -10.10 -2.86
N ARG A 77 27.84 -9.33 -3.96
CA ARG A 77 27.77 -7.87 -3.91
C ARG A 77 26.73 -7.31 -4.85
N LEU A 78 26.15 -6.19 -4.46
CA LEU A 78 25.34 -5.32 -5.30
C LEU A 78 26.24 -4.18 -5.80
N LYS A 79 26.22 -3.88 -7.10
CA LYS A 79 26.88 -2.70 -7.66
C LYS A 79 25.93 -1.81 -8.44
N ILE A 80 26.15 -0.51 -8.34
CA ILE A 80 25.53 0.50 -9.22
C ILE A 80 26.67 1.26 -9.90
N GLU A 81 26.62 1.33 -11.23
CA GLU A 81 27.54 2.11 -12.05
C GLU A 81 26.78 3.27 -12.73
N VAL A 82 27.38 4.46 -12.73
CA VAL A 82 26.90 5.62 -13.50
C VAL A 82 27.92 5.87 -14.60
N ASN A 83 27.50 5.76 -15.86
CA ASN A 83 28.38 5.95 -17.02
C ASN A 83 29.66 5.08 -16.93
N GLY A 84 29.51 3.83 -16.49
CA GLY A 84 30.61 2.87 -16.30
C GLY A 84 31.49 3.09 -15.06
N LYS A 85 31.26 4.14 -14.27
CA LYS A 85 31.95 4.35 -12.99
C LYS A 85 31.14 3.78 -11.83
N THR A 86 31.71 2.86 -11.07
CA THR A 86 31.07 2.31 -9.87
C THR A 86 30.86 3.42 -8.81
N VAL A 87 29.61 3.63 -8.42
CA VAL A 87 29.19 4.57 -7.37
C VAL A 87 28.69 3.87 -6.12
N VAL A 88 28.27 2.62 -6.24
CA VAL A 88 27.88 1.73 -5.13
C VAL A 88 28.57 0.38 -5.30
N ASP A 89 29.16 -0.12 -4.22
CA ASP A 89 29.64 -1.50 -4.08
C ASP A 89 29.30 -1.98 -2.66
N ALA A 90 28.19 -2.72 -2.51
CA ALA A 90 27.66 -3.16 -1.22
C ALA A 90 27.72 -4.68 -1.08
N ALA A 91 28.17 -5.19 0.07
CA ALA A 91 28.29 -6.63 0.32
C ALA A 91 26.99 -7.23 0.91
N GLY A 92 26.65 -8.47 0.55
CA GLY A 92 25.58 -9.24 1.17
C GLY A 92 24.15 -8.88 0.74
N ILE A 93 23.99 -7.99 -0.23
CA ILE A 93 22.72 -7.41 -0.64
C ILE A 93 22.30 -7.93 -2.02
N GLY A 94 21.05 -8.37 -2.17
CA GLY A 94 20.45 -8.69 -3.48
C GLY A 94 21.05 -9.91 -4.19
N LEU A 95 21.25 -11.02 -3.48
CA LEU A 95 21.86 -12.24 -4.04
C LEU A 95 20.94 -12.91 -5.09
N CYS A 96 21.53 -13.27 -6.22
CA CYS A 96 20.95 -14.08 -7.29
C CYS A 96 20.86 -15.56 -6.88
N SER A 97 19.96 -16.32 -7.49
CA SER A 97 19.91 -17.78 -7.29
C SER A 97 20.27 -18.50 -8.58
N SER A 98 21.18 -19.47 -8.45
CA SER A 98 21.60 -20.38 -9.51
C SER A 98 20.74 -21.64 -9.60
N SER A 99 19.76 -21.82 -8.71
CA SER A 99 18.90 -23.00 -8.64
C SER A 99 17.44 -22.74 -9.02
N ALA A 100 16.98 -21.48 -8.96
CA ALA A 100 15.61 -21.12 -9.28
C ALA A 100 15.48 -19.64 -9.70
N PHE A 101 14.45 -19.32 -10.48
CA PHE A 101 14.07 -17.93 -10.74
C PHE A 101 13.71 -17.22 -9.43
N GLN A 102 14.27 -16.05 -9.23
CA GLN A 102 13.97 -15.16 -8.11
C GLN A 102 13.35 -13.88 -8.66
N SER A 103 12.41 -13.32 -7.91
CA SER A 103 11.74 -12.08 -8.27
C SER A 103 12.48 -10.88 -7.68
N TYR A 104 12.67 -9.85 -8.49
CA TYR A 104 13.31 -8.61 -8.12
C TYR A 104 12.54 -7.45 -8.72
N TRP A 105 12.75 -6.28 -8.15
CA TRP A 105 12.26 -5.04 -8.73
C TRP A 105 13.30 -3.94 -8.54
N ILE A 106 13.36 -3.04 -9.53
CA ILE A 106 14.22 -1.86 -9.50
C ILE A 106 13.35 -0.67 -9.89
N SER A 107 13.35 0.39 -9.09
CA SER A 107 12.71 1.65 -9.42
C SER A 107 13.73 2.77 -9.57
N ILE A 108 13.47 3.66 -10.52
CA ILE A 108 14.21 4.90 -10.72
C ILE A 108 13.20 6.03 -10.63
N TYR A 109 13.42 6.97 -9.71
CA TYR A 109 12.60 8.16 -9.55
C TYR A 109 13.49 9.39 -9.41
N ASP A 110 13.64 10.17 -10.48
CA ASP A 110 14.46 11.40 -10.51
C ASP A 110 15.86 11.18 -9.89
N GLY A 111 16.48 10.04 -10.24
CA GLY A 111 17.80 9.59 -9.76
C GLY A 111 17.86 8.93 -8.39
N LEU A 112 16.72 8.72 -7.71
CA LEU A 112 16.64 7.75 -6.61
C LEU A 112 16.45 6.34 -7.21
N ILE A 113 17.46 5.49 -7.07
CA ILE A 113 17.42 4.09 -7.45
C ILE A 113 17.10 3.25 -6.21
N SER A 114 15.97 2.54 -6.25
CA SER A 114 15.57 1.60 -5.19
C SER A 114 15.50 0.19 -5.74
N ILE A 115 15.97 -0.77 -4.96
CA ILE A 115 16.09 -2.17 -5.34
C ILE A 115 15.44 -2.99 -4.24
N GLY A 116 14.58 -3.93 -4.62
CA GLY A 116 14.02 -4.90 -3.68
C GLY A 116 13.88 -6.29 -4.26
N LYS A 117 13.52 -7.21 -3.38
CA LYS A 117 13.27 -8.61 -3.71
C LYS A 117 11.76 -8.87 -3.68
N GLY A 118 11.32 -9.90 -4.38
CA GLY A 118 9.91 -10.29 -4.40
C GLY A 118 9.17 -9.83 -5.67
N ARG A 119 7.93 -10.29 -5.79
CA ARG A 119 7.07 -10.06 -6.97
C ARG A 119 6.35 -8.72 -6.94
N HIS A 120 6.28 -8.10 -5.77
CA HIS A 120 5.58 -6.85 -5.54
C HIS A 120 6.62 -5.74 -5.35
N PRO A 121 6.74 -4.81 -6.31
CA PRO A 121 7.58 -3.65 -6.15
C PRO A 121 7.26 -2.87 -4.89
N PHE A 122 8.29 -2.22 -4.32
CA PHE A 122 8.22 -1.41 -3.10
C PHE A 122 7.98 -2.19 -1.81
N GLN A 123 7.85 -3.52 -1.89
CA GLN A 123 7.94 -4.43 -0.75
C GLN A 123 9.34 -5.05 -0.69
N ASP A 124 9.77 -5.46 0.50
CA ASP A 124 11.09 -6.05 0.75
C ASP A 124 12.23 -5.23 0.12
N LEU A 125 12.28 -3.94 0.47
CA LEU A 125 13.33 -3.03 0.05
C LEU A 125 14.68 -3.56 0.51
N VAL A 126 15.57 -3.80 -0.45
CA VAL A 126 16.89 -4.37 -0.24
C VAL A 126 17.96 -3.28 -0.21
N PHE A 127 17.83 -2.27 -1.06
CA PHE A 127 18.82 -1.20 -1.16
C PHE A 127 18.25 0.08 -1.78
N GLN A 128 18.80 1.23 -1.39
CA GLN A 128 18.52 2.52 -2.03
C GLN A 128 19.78 3.35 -2.20
N TRP A 129 19.84 4.06 -3.31
CA TRP A 129 20.89 5.03 -3.58
C TRP A 129 20.33 6.21 -4.37
N ARG A 130 20.81 7.42 -4.06
CA ARG A 130 20.41 8.65 -4.73
C ARG A 130 21.60 9.24 -5.46
N ASP A 131 21.43 9.50 -6.75
CA ASP A 131 22.40 10.24 -7.53
C ASP A 131 22.42 11.72 -7.14
N SER A 132 23.61 12.27 -6.94
CA SER A 132 23.83 13.70 -6.74
C SER A 132 23.60 14.53 -8.01
N LYS A 133 23.67 13.91 -9.20
CA LYS A 133 23.45 14.55 -10.51
C LYS A 133 22.55 13.64 -11.37
N PRO A 134 21.24 13.60 -11.08
CA PRO A 134 20.34 12.61 -11.65
C PRO A 134 20.20 12.71 -13.16
N ASN A 135 20.27 11.57 -13.85
CA ASN A 135 19.91 11.46 -15.26
C ASN A 135 18.39 11.24 -15.38
N CYS A 136 17.66 12.33 -15.52
CA CYS A 136 16.19 12.32 -15.65
C CYS A 136 15.69 11.95 -17.04
N SER A 137 16.57 11.72 -18.03
CA SER A 137 16.18 11.31 -19.38
C SER A 137 16.06 9.80 -19.54
N VAL A 138 16.42 9.02 -18.52
CA VAL A 138 16.40 7.55 -18.56
C VAL A 138 15.00 7.01 -18.81
N GLN A 139 14.81 6.21 -19.85
CA GLN A 139 13.50 5.73 -20.24
C GLN A 139 13.46 4.23 -20.58
N TYR A 140 14.52 3.66 -21.14
CA TYR A 140 14.54 2.26 -21.57
C TYR A 140 15.29 1.37 -20.58
N VAL A 141 14.81 0.12 -20.47
CA VAL A 141 15.42 -0.93 -19.65
C VAL A 141 16.00 -2.02 -20.55
N GLY A 142 17.32 -2.21 -20.45
CA GLY A 142 18.06 -3.28 -21.09
C GLY A 142 18.35 -4.42 -20.13
N LEU A 143 18.11 -5.65 -20.57
CA LEU A 143 18.39 -6.87 -19.80
C LEU A 143 19.75 -7.40 -20.24
N SER A 144 20.73 -7.47 -19.35
CA SER A 144 22.11 -7.77 -19.72
C SER A 144 22.71 -8.90 -18.89
N SER A 145 23.76 -9.50 -19.44
CA SER A 145 24.56 -10.52 -18.79
C SER A 145 26.04 -10.11 -18.87
N TRP A 146 26.78 -10.33 -17.79
CA TRP A 146 28.22 -10.10 -17.77
C TRP A 146 28.98 -11.32 -18.34
N ASP A 147 29.21 -12.37 -17.54
CA ASP A 147 30.11 -13.48 -17.90
C ASP A 147 29.40 -14.85 -18.07
N LYS A 148 28.11 -14.92 -17.73
CA LYS A 148 27.29 -16.15 -17.79
C LYS A 148 25.87 -15.83 -18.22
N HIS A 149 25.24 -16.75 -18.95
CA HIS A 149 23.84 -16.62 -19.37
C HIS A 149 22.92 -16.28 -18.20
N VAL A 150 22.01 -15.34 -18.45
CA VAL A 150 20.96 -14.96 -17.51
C VAL A 150 19.60 -15.22 -18.15
N GLY A 151 18.73 -15.93 -17.42
CA GLY A 151 17.34 -16.12 -17.78
C GLY A 151 16.47 -15.03 -17.17
N TYR A 152 15.68 -14.32 -17.98
CA TYR A 152 14.68 -13.35 -17.55
C TYR A 152 13.28 -13.79 -17.96
N ARG A 153 12.29 -13.57 -17.08
CA ARG A 153 10.87 -13.75 -17.40
C ARG A 153 9.99 -12.82 -16.57
N ASN A 154 8.72 -12.69 -16.96
CA ASN A 154 7.74 -11.82 -16.30
C ASN A 154 8.29 -10.40 -16.07
N VAL A 155 8.97 -9.85 -17.09
CA VAL A 155 9.54 -8.50 -17.03
C VAL A 155 8.43 -7.52 -17.33
N ASN A 156 8.03 -6.74 -16.32
CA ASN A 156 6.95 -5.79 -16.40
C ASN A 156 7.48 -4.40 -16.06
N ILE A 157 7.15 -3.42 -16.90
CA ILE A 157 7.36 -2.01 -16.60
C ILE A 157 6.10 -1.47 -15.93
N LEU A 158 6.29 -0.78 -14.83
CA LEU A 158 5.23 -0.20 -14.03
C LEU A 158 5.41 1.32 -13.98
N PRO A 159 4.33 2.10 -14.21
CA PRO A 159 4.36 3.54 -13.95
C PRO A 159 4.63 3.79 -12.46
N LEU A 160 5.47 4.77 -12.17
CA LEU A 160 5.58 5.32 -10.82
C LEU A 160 4.59 6.48 -10.71
N THR A 161 3.42 6.25 -10.13
CA THR A 161 2.53 7.33 -9.70
C THR A 161 3.10 7.99 -8.44
N GLN A 162 2.98 9.32 -8.34
CA GLN A 162 3.57 10.11 -7.26
C GLN A 162 3.07 9.63 -5.88
N HIS A 163 3.99 9.60 -4.91
CA HIS A 163 3.86 9.16 -3.51
C HIS A 163 4.03 7.66 -3.20
N GLN A 164 5.26 7.18 -3.41
CA GLN A 164 5.79 6.07 -2.61
C GLN A 164 6.72 6.61 -1.54
N ASN A 165 6.15 6.81 -0.34
CA ASN A 165 6.91 7.16 0.86
C ASN A 165 7.76 5.94 1.26
N PHE A 166 9.04 5.95 0.87
CA PHE A 166 10.01 5.07 1.50
C PHE A 166 10.15 5.45 2.98
N PRO A 167 10.07 4.49 3.91
CA PRO A 167 10.51 4.73 5.27
C PRO A 167 11.98 5.16 5.20
N ARG A 168 12.28 6.39 5.64
CA ARG A 168 13.67 6.81 5.89
C ARG A 168 14.20 6.01 7.07
N CYS A 169 14.76 4.83 6.81
CA CYS A 169 15.66 4.20 7.76
C CYS A 169 17.03 4.87 7.61
N HIS A 170 17.27 5.90 8.43
CA HIS A 170 18.62 6.30 8.79
C HIS A 170 19.26 5.12 9.53
N ILE A 171 20.09 4.35 8.84
CA ILE A 171 21.07 3.47 9.49
C ILE A 171 22.41 4.15 9.32
N ASP A 172 22.80 4.91 10.33
CA ASP A 172 24.18 5.35 10.50
C ASP A 172 25.05 4.11 10.69
N TYR A 173 25.92 3.85 9.72
CA TYR A 173 27.02 2.91 9.89
C TYR A 173 27.99 3.49 10.92
N LYS A 174 27.96 2.94 12.14
CA LYS A 174 29.10 3.00 13.04
C LYS A 174 29.92 1.72 12.90
N GLU A 175 31.16 1.89 12.46
CA GLU A 175 32.23 0.89 12.58
C GLU A 175 32.54 0.62 14.06
N GLY A 176 32.91 -0.62 14.40
CA GLY A 176 33.63 -0.90 15.65
C GLY A 176 33.36 -2.28 16.28
N ALA A 177 34.22 -3.24 15.95
CA ALA A 177 34.86 -4.30 16.75
C ALA A 177 34.32 -4.78 18.12
N GLY A 178 34.46 -6.10 18.36
CA GLY A 178 34.62 -6.78 19.67
C GLY A 178 33.34 -7.46 20.16
N GLU A 179 33.24 -8.79 20.05
CA GLU A 179 33.56 -9.83 21.08
C GLU A 179 32.42 -10.10 22.08
N ASP A 180 31.99 -11.37 22.10
CA ASP A 180 31.35 -12.20 23.14
C ASP A 180 30.43 -11.53 24.19
N ASP A 181 29.19 -11.98 24.35
CA ASP A 181 28.85 -13.12 25.21
C ASP A 181 27.33 -13.42 25.19
N ASP A 182 27.02 -14.62 25.67
CA ASP A 182 25.73 -15.28 25.83
C ASP A 182 24.65 -14.41 26.52
N ASP A 183 23.45 -14.30 25.92
CA ASP A 183 22.21 -14.21 26.70
C ASP A 183 20.99 -14.64 25.89
N ARG A 184 20.38 -15.72 26.36
CA ARG A 184 19.10 -16.26 25.89
C ARG A 184 17.97 -15.37 26.40
N GLU A 185 17.42 -14.53 25.53
CA GLU A 185 16.10 -13.95 25.76
C GLU A 185 15.09 -14.39 24.69
N ASN A 186 13.93 -14.80 25.19
CA ASN A 186 12.74 -15.23 24.46
C ASN A 186 12.45 -14.32 23.26
N LYS A 187 12.63 -14.85 22.04
CA LYS A 187 11.95 -14.31 20.87
C LYS A 187 10.48 -14.74 20.92
N GLU A 188 9.69 -13.97 21.65
CA GLU A 188 8.27 -13.83 21.33
C GLU A 188 8.17 -13.45 19.85
N ARG A 189 7.38 -14.22 19.11
CA ARG A 189 7.04 -13.93 17.71
C ARG A 189 6.24 -12.63 17.70
N THR A 190 6.91 -11.50 17.50
CA THR A 190 6.23 -10.23 17.26
C THR A 190 5.57 -10.31 15.89
N ASP A 191 4.25 -10.44 15.94
CA ASP A 191 3.36 -10.69 14.82
C ASP A 191 3.34 -9.46 13.89
N GLY A 192 3.50 -9.67 12.58
CA GLY A 192 3.68 -8.62 11.55
C GLY A 192 2.42 -7.81 11.21
N HIS A 193 1.60 -7.47 12.21
CA HIS A 193 0.27 -6.88 12.05
C HIS A 193 0.16 -5.40 12.46
N GLU A 194 1.25 -4.72 12.81
CA GLU A 194 1.22 -3.32 13.27
C GLU A 194 0.95 -2.26 12.17
N GLY A 195 0.60 -2.67 10.94
CA GLY A 195 0.44 -1.73 9.81
C GLY A 195 -0.85 -1.85 8.99
N TRP A 196 -1.76 -2.78 9.30
CA TRP A 196 -2.95 -3.02 8.48
C TRP A 196 -4.14 -2.15 8.93
N GLY A 197 -4.61 -1.25 8.07
CA GLY A 197 -5.76 -0.39 8.37
C GLY A 197 -6.12 0.55 7.23
N LEU A 198 -7.13 1.40 7.46
CA LEU A 198 -7.66 2.30 6.42
C LEU A 198 -6.61 3.25 5.84
N GLN A 199 -5.59 3.62 6.62
CA GLN A 199 -4.47 4.46 6.18
C GLN A 199 -3.75 3.97 4.92
N ASN A 200 -3.77 2.66 4.65
CA ASN A 200 -3.16 2.08 3.45
C ASN A 200 -3.90 2.43 2.16
N PHE A 201 -5.13 2.96 2.28
CA PHE A 201 -5.98 3.37 1.17
C PHE A 201 -6.03 4.90 1.00
N LEU A 202 -5.30 5.68 1.82
CA LEU A 202 -5.23 7.13 1.65
C LEU A 202 -4.56 7.46 0.30
N GLU A 203 -5.30 8.14 -0.58
CA GLU A 203 -4.85 8.51 -1.93
C GLU A 203 -4.37 7.32 -2.77
N SER A 204 -4.84 6.11 -2.43
CA SER A 204 -4.62 4.91 -3.22
C SER A 204 -5.62 4.85 -4.37
N TRP A 205 -5.17 4.35 -5.52
CA TRP A 205 -6.02 4.02 -6.66
C TRP A 205 -6.72 2.67 -6.47
N GLU A 206 -6.20 1.82 -5.58
CA GLU A 206 -6.80 0.53 -5.28
C GLU A 206 -8.16 0.75 -4.61
N LEU A 207 -9.22 0.22 -5.23
CA LEU A 207 -10.61 0.33 -4.77
C LEU A 207 -11.17 1.77 -4.74
N SER A 208 -10.48 2.76 -5.30
CA SER A 208 -10.98 4.12 -5.38
C SER A 208 -12.14 4.23 -6.36
N ASP A 209 -13.23 4.86 -5.94
CA ASP A 209 -14.48 5.04 -6.71
C ASP A 209 -14.91 6.51 -6.79
N ILE A 210 -14.05 7.42 -6.33
CA ILE A 210 -14.22 8.85 -6.42
C ILE A 210 -12.85 9.57 -6.45
N PHE A 211 -12.78 10.70 -7.14
CA PHE A 211 -11.56 11.44 -7.42
C PHE A 211 -11.78 12.94 -7.20
N PHE A 212 -10.85 13.61 -6.55
CA PHE A 212 -10.84 15.07 -6.47
C PHE A 212 -9.96 15.65 -7.57
N ILE A 213 -10.39 16.74 -8.19
CA ILE A 213 -9.57 17.55 -9.10
C ILE A 213 -9.24 18.86 -8.38
N VAL A 214 -7.96 19.03 -8.03
CA VAL A 214 -7.54 20.01 -7.01
C VAL A 214 -6.61 21.06 -7.59
N GLY A 215 -6.85 22.31 -7.22
CA GLY A 215 -6.01 23.44 -7.57
C GLY A 215 -6.04 23.79 -9.05
N LYS A 216 -5.18 24.74 -9.45
CA LYS A 216 -5.06 25.19 -10.84
C LYS A 216 -4.35 24.19 -11.75
N GLU A 217 -3.61 23.26 -11.16
CA GLU A 217 -2.87 22.21 -11.85
C GLU A 217 -3.74 20.97 -12.13
N GLU A 218 -5.02 21.00 -11.72
CA GLU A 218 -5.99 19.92 -11.91
C GLU A 218 -5.47 18.55 -11.42
N THR A 219 -4.77 18.56 -10.28
CA THR A 219 -4.22 17.34 -9.69
C THR A 219 -5.35 16.38 -9.31
N ILE A 220 -5.28 15.14 -9.80
CA ILE A 220 -6.25 14.10 -9.51
C ILE A 220 -5.83 13.37 -8.23
N VAL A 221 -6.72 13.36 -7.24
CA VAL A 221 -6.50 12.69 -5.95
C VAL A 221 -7.58 11.63 -5.74
N PRO A 222 -7.26 10.33 -5.77
CA PRO A 222 -8.24 9.27 -5.57
C PRO A 222 -8.68 9.17 -4.10
N ALA A 223 -9.91 8.75 -3.90
CA ALA A 223 -10.51 8.54 -2.60
C ALA A 223 -11.64 7.49 -2.69
N HIS A 224 -12.29 7.24 -1.56
CA HIS A 224 -13.29 6.20 -1.41
C HIS A 224 -14.60 6.78 -0.90
N ARG A 225 -15.65 6.68 -1.69
CA ARG A 225 -16.98 7.27 -1.43
C ARG A 225 -17.55 6.81 -0.11
N ILE A 226 -17.46 5.51 0.19
CA ILE A 226 -18.00 4.94 1.44
C ILE A 226 -17.36 5.60 2.68
N ILE A 227 -16.06 5.89 2.63
CA ILE A 227 -15.35 6.57 3.72
C ILE A 227 -15.75 8.04 3.80
N LEU A 228 -15.78 8.74 2.66
CA LEU A 228 -16.15 10.15 2.60
C LEU A 228 -17.59 10.38 3.08
N ALA A 229 -18.53 9.59 2.58
CA ALA A 229 -19.96 9.65 2.93
C ALA A 229 -20.20 9.37 4.42
N SER A 230 -19.38 8.51 5.02
CA SER A 230 -19.40 8.24 6.46
C SER A 230 -18.72 9.33 7.30
N SER A 231 -17.78 10.10 6.75
CA SER A 231 -17.10 11.18 7.48
C SER A 231 -17.78 12.56 7.40
N GLY A 232 -18.55 12.81 6.34
CA GLY A 232 -19.07 14.14 6.02
C GLY A 232 -20.15 14.11 4.95
N ASN A 233 -20.41 15.26 4.34
CA ASN A 233 -21.33 15.45 3.24
C ASN A 233 -20.58 15.93 2.00
N PHE A 234 -20.19 14.98 1.15
CA PHE A 234 -19.51 15.22 -0.11
C PHE A 234 -20.57 15.09 -1.21
N SER A 235 -21.22 16.19 -1.60
CA SER A 235 -22.33 16.19 -2.55
C SER A 235 -22.03 15.44 -3.86
N PHE A 236 -22.50 14.20 -3.99
CA PHE A 236 -22.21 13.31 -5.13
C PHE A 236 -23.15 13.53 -6.34
N ASN A 237 -23.50 14.78 -6.67
CA ASN A 237 -24.57 15.09 -7.63
C ASN A 237 -24.21 14.85 -9.11
N SER A 238 -24.85 13.80 -9.65
CA SER A 238 -25.35 13.48 -11.01
C SER A 238 -24.52 13.64 -12.30
N SER A 239 -24.70 12.61 -13.14
CA SER A 239 -24.19 12.28 -14.49
C SER A 239 -22.79 11.69 -14.59
N ASP A 240 -21.80 12.22 -13.87
CA ASP A 240 -20.38 11.80 -13.97
C ASP A 240 -19.77 11.52 -12.58
N GLY A 241 -20.61 10.97 -11.67
CA GLY A 241 -20.52 11.05 -10.20
C GLY A 241 -19.27 10.52 -9.48
N SER A 242 -18.17 10.33 -10.19
CA SER A 242 -16.84 9.95 -9.71
C SER A 242 -15.90 11.14 -9.47
N PHE A 243 -16.25 12.39 -9.83
CA PHE A 243 -15.33 13.54 -9.68
C PHE A 243 -15.86 14.65 -8.78
N ILE A 244 -14.99 15.23 -7.94
CA ILE A 244 -15.24 16.44 -7.12
C ILE A 244 -14.22 17.51 -7.49
N HIS A 245 -14.69 18.64 -8.02
CA HIS A 245 -13.81 19.75 -8.43
C HIS A 245 -13.59 20.76 -7.29
N LEU A 246 -12.33 21.02 -6.97
CA LEU A 246 -11.88 21.97 -5.95
C LEU A 246 -10.76 22.89 -6.49
N PRO A 247 -11.07 23.76 -7.48
CA PRO A 247 -10.06 24.56 -8.18
C PRO A 247 -9.37 25.63 -7.30
N SER A 248 -10.02 26.04 -6.21
CA SER A 248 -9.50 27.03 -5.25
C SER A 248 -8.74 26.43 -4.07
N VAL A 249 -8.76 25.10 -3.92
CA VAL A 249 -8.15 24.40 -2.79
C VAL A 249 -6.78 23.91 -3.22
N ALA A 250 -5.75 24.10 -2.38
CA ALA A 250 -4.43 23.54 -2.63
C ALA A 250 -4.39 22.05 -2.27
N TYR A 251 -3.55 21.28 -2.95
CA TYR A 251 -3.34 19.85 -2.66
C TYR A 251 -2.98 19.60 -1.19
N SER A 252 -2.13 20.43 -0.58
CA SER A 252 -1.75 20.34 0.84
C SER A 252 -2.96 20.34 1.78
N ILE A 253 -3.96 21.17 1.49
CA ILE A 253 -5.17 21.34 2.30
C ILE A 253 -6.07 20.10 2.14
N LEU A 254 -6.30 19.64 0.90
CA LEU A 254 -7.09 18.42 0.69
C LEU A 254 -6.39 17.20 1.30
N HIS A 255 -5.09 17.04 1.06
CA HIS A 255 -4.29 15.95 1.63
C HIS A 255 -4.41 15.92 3.16
N ALA A 256 -4.30 17.07 3.83
CA ALA A 256 -4.48 17.15 5.28
C ALA A 256 -5.90 16.74 5.71
N CYS A 257 -6.93 17.15 4.97
CA CYS A 257 -8.32 16.75 5.22
C CYS A 257 -8.51 15.23 5.08
N LEU A 258 -8.08 14.65 3.96
CA LEU A 258 -8.18 13.20 3.71
C LEU A 258 -7.36 12.40 4.72
N LYS A 259 -6.14 12.84 5.04
CA LYS A 259 -5.30 12.20 6.05
C LYS A 259 -5.95 12.18 7.43
N TYR A 260 -6.64 13.27 7.81
CA TYR A 260 -7.43 13.30 9.05
C TYR A 260 -8.57 12.28 9.01
N ILE A 261 -9.27 12.15 7.90
CA ILE A 261 -10.36 11.17 7.73
C ILE A 261 -9.86 9.72 7.81
N TYR A 262 -8.77 9.40 7.10
CA TYR A 262 -8.28 8.01 6.95
C TYR A 262 -7.43 7.53 8.13
N ASN A 263 -6.75 8.44 8.81
CA ASN A 263 -5.76 8.10 9.84
C ASN A 263 -6.10 8.69 11.21
N GLY A 264 -7.17 9.47 11.33
CA GLY A 264 -7.53 10.19 12.55
C GLY A 264 -6.54 11.30 12.92
N ARG A 265 -5.55 11.59 12.07
CA ARG A 265 -4.50 12.58 12.34
C ARG A 265 -4.03 13.28 11.08
N ALA A 266 -3.71 14.56 11.20
CA ALA A 266 -3.14 15.34 10.11
C ALA A 266 -2.13 16.36 10.63
N GLN A 267 -1.26 16.83 9.73
CA GLN A 267 -0.36 17.94 10.01
C GLN A 267 -0.50 18.97 8.90
N ILE A 268 -0.66 20.23 9.28
CA ILE A 268 -0.80 21.34 8.34
C ILE A 268 -0.02 22.56 8.82
N VAL A 269 0.43 23.40 7.90
CA VAL A 269 1.07 24.67 8.28
C VAL A 269 0.04 25.59 8.91
N GLU A 270 0.42 26.32 9.97
CA GLU A 270 -0.48 27.24 10.68
C GLU A 270 -1.23 28.21 9.74
N SER A 271 -0.54 28.75 8.74
CA SER A 271 -1.13 29.68 7.76
C SER A 271 -2.24 29.07 6.91
N GLU A 272 -2.23 27.75 6.72
CA GLU A 272 -3.22 27.01 5.91
C GLU A 272 -4.37 26.47 6.77
N LEU A 273 -4.29 26.56 8.11
CA LEU A 273 -5.29 26.02 9.05
C LEU A 273 -6.68 26.63 8.83
N GLY A 274 -6.75 27.92 8.47
CA GLY A 274 -8.00 28.59 8.13
C GLY A 274 -8.66 27.99 6.88
N SER A 275 -7.88 27.69 5.85
CA SER A 275 -8.39 27.07 4.62
C SER A 275 -8.82 25.62 4.84
N LEU A 276 -8.12 24.88 5.71
CA LEU A 276 -8.55 23.54 6.11
C LEU A 276 -9.88 23.56 6.88
N ARG A 277 -10.08 24.53 7.78
CA ARG A 277 -11.37 24.75 8.44
C ARG A 277 -12.47 25.04 7.42
N ASP A 278 -12.23 25.91 6.45
CA ASP A 278 -13.25 26.27 5.45
C ASP A 278 -13.63 25.04 4.61
N LEU A 279 -12.65 24.22 4.24
CA LEU A 279 -12.88 22.95 3.55
C LEU A 279 -13.67 21.95 4.42
N SER A 280 -13.35 21.86 5.71
CA SER A 280 -14.06 20.96 6.63
C SER A 280 -15.49 21.41 6.89
N VAL A 281 -15.76 22.73 6.91
CA VAL A 281 -17.12 23.29 6.95
C VAL A 281 -17.87 22.96 5.67
N GLN A 282 -17.25 23.15 4.50
CA GLN A 282 -17.85 22.85 3.20
C GLN A 282 -18.33 21.39 3.12
N PHE A 283 -17.51 20.44 3.58
CA PHE A 283 -17.85 19.02 3.60
C PHE A 283 -18.52 18.54 4.89
N GLN A 284 -18.89 19.45 5.80
CA GLN A 284 -19.59 19.13 7.06
C GLN A 284 -18.86 18.09 7.93
N ILE A 285 -17.52 18.11 7.96
CA ILE A 285 -16.69 17.22 8.79
C ILE A 285 -16.58 17.83 10.19
N ALA A 286 -17.64 17.68 11.00
CA ALA A 286 -17.79 18.38 12.27
C ALA A 286 -16.60 18.24 13.25
N PRO A 287 -15.98 17.05 13.46
CA PRO A 287 -14.85 16.92 14.36
C PRO A 287 -13.63 17.75 13.93
N LEU A 288 -13.34 17.77 12.62
CA LEU A 288 -12.22 18.52 12.05
C LEU A 288 -12.48 20.03 12.15
N THR A 289 -13.69 20.48 11.80
CA THR A 289 -14.10 21.89 11.91
C THR A 289 -13.90 22.41 13.33
N LYS A 290 -14.45 21.70 14.31
CA LYS A 290 -14.35 22.08 15.72
C LYS A 290 -12.88 22.15 16.17
N HIS A 291 -12.07 21.16 15.80
CA HIS A 291 -10.67 21.12 16.21
C HIS A 291 -9.84 22.25 15.58
N CYS A 292 -10.06 22.56 14.30
CA CYS A 292 -9.45 23.71 13.65
C CYS A 292 -9.84 25.02 14.32
N GLU A 293 -11.12 25.22 14.67
CA GLU A 293 -11.61 26.42 15.37
C GLU A 293 -10.98 26.59 16.76
N GLU A 294 -10.93 25.52 17.55
CA GLU A 294 -10.30 25.54 18.88
C GLU A 294 -8.83 25.96 18.82
N ILE A 295 -8.09 25.45 17.83
CA ILE A 295 -6.68 25.80 17.65
C ILE A 295 -6.53 27.25 17.17
N ILE A 296 -7.33 27.68 16.20
CA ILE A 296 -7.35 29.06 15.72
C ILE A 296 -7.63 30.04 16.86
N ASP A 297 -8.58 29.73 17.74
CA ASP A 297 -8.91 30.59 18.88
C ASP A 297 -7.82 30.61 19.96
N ARG A 298 -7.16 29.47 20.21
CA ARG A 298 -5.95 29.42 21.07
C ARG A 298 -4.82 30.31 20.53
N PHE A 299 -4.65 30.37 19.21
CA PHE A 299 -3.65 31.25 18.59
C PHE A 299 -4.01 32.73 18.72
N LYS A 300 -5.29 33.11 18.58
CA LYS A 300 -5.73 34.50 18.78
C LYS A 300 -5.44 35.03 20.19
N ILE A 301 -5.52 34.16 21.19
CA ILE A 301 -5.27 34.50 22.61
C ILE A 301 -3.76 34.67 22.88
N ASN A 302 -2.91 33.84 22.26
CA ASN A 302 -1.46 33.80 22.49
C ASN A 302 -0.67 34.66 21.50
N LYS A 303 -0.88 35.99 21.54
CA LYS A 303 -0.32 37.03 20.64
C LYS A 303 1.22 37.05 20.43
N LYS A 304 2.00 36.19 21.11
CA LYS A 304 3.47 36.16 21.10
C LYS A 304 4.01 34.74 20.87
N LEU A 305 4.02 34.26 19.63
CA LEU A 305 4.91 33.20 19.11
C LEU A 305 4.42 32.81 17.71
N PHE A 306 4.48 33.73 16.75
CA PHE A 306 4.12 33.44 15.37
C PHE A 306 5.39 33.24 14.55
N ASP A 307 5.70 31.99 14.29
CA ASP A 307 6.64 31.61 13.24
C ASP A 307 5.78 30.92 12.16
N SER A 308 5.54 31.61 11.04
CA SER A 308 4.56 31.21 10.01
C SER A 308 4.87 29.88 9.31
N GLY A 309 5.98 29.22 9.67
CA GLY A 309 6.36 27.88 9.24
C GLY A 309 6.01 26.75 10.22
N LYS A 310 5.43 27.04 11.38
CA LYS A 310 5.11 25.99 12.37
C LYS A 310 3.99 25.08 11.86
N LYS A 311 4.20 23.76 11.96
CA LYS A 311 3.18 22.76 11.69
C LYS A 311 2.30 22.55 12.92
N VAL A 312 1.00 22.51 12.68
CA VAL A 312 -0.05 22.17 13.64
C VAL A 312 -0.40 20.71 13.44
N GLU A 313 -0.39 19.95 14.53
CA GLU A 313 -0.89 18.57 14.53
C GLU A 313 -2.36 18.54 14.95
N LEU A 314 -3.17 17.87 14.14
CA LEU A 314 -4.59 17.65 14.34
C LEU A 314 -4.78 16.19 14.66
N VAL A 315 -5.45 15.89 15.77
CA VAL A 315 -5.71 14.51 16.21
C VAL A 315 -7.19 14.36 16.55
N TYR A 316 -7.83 13.35 15.99
CA TYR A 316 -9.18 12.96 16.33
C TYR A 316 -9.16 12.20 17.65
N PHE A 317 -10.00 12.63 18.58
CA PHE A 317 -10.25 11.91 19.83
C PHE A 317 -11.67 11.36 19.75
N GLY A 318 -11.79 10.06 19.47
CA GLY A 318 -13.06 9.36 19.45
C GLY A 318 -13.72 9.28 20.84
N PRO A 319 -15.00 8.86 20.91
CA PRO A 319 -15.66 8.62 22.19
C PRO A 319 -14.92 7.52 22.96
N ARG A 320 -14.45 7.82 24.19
CA ARG A 320 -13.80 6.82 25.07
C ARG A 320 -14.82 5.78 25.51
N VAL A 321 -14.99 4.74 24.73
CA VAL A 321 -15.74 3.54 25.11
C VAL A 321 -14.77 2.38 25.00
N GLN A 322 -14.75 1.51 26.01
CA GLN A 322 -14.01 0.25 25.97
C GLN A 322 -14.47 -0.53 24.72
N GLN A 323 -13.69 -0.49 23.65
CA GLN A 323 -14.03 -1.11 22.38
C GLN A 323 -12.80 -1.86 21.86
N CYS A 324 -13.05 -3.01 21.26
CA CYS A 324 -12.04 -3.85 20.65
C CYS A 324 -11.87 -3.47 19.18
N GLY A 325 -10.86 -2.65 18.88
CA GLY A 325 -10.41 -2.40 17.49
C GLY A 325 -10.18 -0.93 17.11
N ILE A 326 -9.22 -0.74 16.19
CA ILE A 326 -8.70 0.54 15.67
C ILE A 326 -9.63 1.18 14.62
N PHE A 327 -10.42 0.38 13.88
CA PHE A 327 -11.39 0.82 12.88
C PHE A 327 -12.78 0.25 13.23
N PRO A 328 -13.89 0.93 12.93
CA PRO A 328 -14.01 2.32 12.45
C PRO A 328 -13.97 3.38 13.56
N SER A 329 -13.88 3.00 14.83
CA SER A 329 -14.15 3.86 15.99
C SER A 329 -13.07 4.89 16.36
N GLU A 330 -11.80 4.68 15.96
CA GLU A 330 -10.71 5.65 16.18
C GLU A 330 -10.59 6.70 15.07
N LEU A 331 -11.51 6.67 14.10
CA LEU A 331 -11.55 7.59 12.96
C LEU A 331 -12.80 8.49 13.04
N PRO A 332 -12.78 9.66 12.38
CA PRO A 332 -13.94 10.56 12.33
C PRO A 332 -15.03 10.04 11.38
N LEU A 333 -15.45 8.77 11.56
CA LEU A 333 -16.47 8.09 10.77
C LEU A 333 -17.75 7.92 11.58
N ASP A 334 -18.89 8.17 10.95
CA ASP A 334 -20.19 7.86 11.50
C ASP A 334 -20.52 6.37 11.26
N ILE A 335 -20.44 5.60 12.33
CA ILE A 335 -20.70 4.15 12.33
C ILE A 335 -22.16 3.86 11.93
N GLN A 336 -23.11 4.74 12.27
CA GLN A 336 -24.52 4.53 11.90
C GLN A 336 -24.71 4.69 10.40
N LYS A 337 -23.99 5.63 9.76
CA LYS A 337 -23.96 5.73 8.29
C LYS A 337 -23.36 4.48 7.65
N LEU A 338 -22.24 3.96 8.17
CA LEU A 338 -21.66 2.71 7.67
C LEU A 338 -22.64 1.55 7.74
N ARG A 339 -23.32 1.35 8.89
CA ARG A 339 -24.36 0.32 9.04
C ARG A 339 -25.52 0.55 8.08
N HIS A 340 -25.94 1.80 7.89
CA HIS A 340 -27.00 2.14 6.95
C HIS A 340 -26.63 1.73 5.52
N PHE A 341 -25.42 2.05 5.04
CA PHE A 341 -24.96 1.65 3.70
C PHE A 341 -24.90 0.13 3.50
N LEU A 342 -24.57 -0.63 4.54
CA LEU A 342 -24.67 -2.10 4.49
C LEU A 342 -26.12 -2.57 4.31
N ILE A 343 -27.07 -1.97 5.02
CA ILE A 343 -28.50 -2.37 4.97
C ILE A 343 -29.15 -1.94 3.66
N THR A 344 -28.93 -0.71 3.21
CA THR A 344 -29.52 -0.18 1.96
C THR A 344 -28.82 -0.70 0.71
N CYS A 345 -27.63 -1.27 0.86
CA CYS A 345 -26.75 -1.68 -0.23
C CYS A 345 -26.28 -0.52 -1.12
N ASP A 346 -26.38 0.72 -0.65
CA ASP A 346 -25.89 1.89 -1.38
C ASP A 346 -24.39 1.79 -1.60
N HIS A 347 -23.94 2.10 -2.82
CA HIS A 347 -22.52 2.09 -3.20
C HIS A 347 -21.79 0.74 -3.06
N THR A 348 -22.53 -0.36 -2.89
CA THR A 348 -21.94 -1.70 -2.85
C THR A 348 -21.33 -2.09 -4.21
N ASP A 349 -20.15 -2.68 -4.17
CA ASP A 349 -19.32 -3.04 -5.34
C ASP A 349 -18.97 -4.54 -5.38
N VAL A 350 -19.45 -5.32 -4.41
CA VAL A 350 -19.33 -6.79 -4.39
C VAL A 350 -20.58 -7.47 -3.82
N SER A 351 -20.97 -8.58 -4.45
CA SER A 351 -22.03 -9.49 -3.98
C SER A 351 -21.40 -10.79 -3.50
N ILE A 352 -21.71 -11.19 -2.26
CA ILE A 352 -21.09 -12.33 -1.60
C ILE A 352 -22.08 -13.49 -1.60
N HIS A 353 -21.65 -14.59 -2.22
CA HIS A 353 -22.39 -15.84 -2.28
C HIS A 353 -21.73 -16.88 -1.37
N ILE A 354 -22.54 -17.74 -0.76
CA ILE A 354 -22.04 -18.95 -0.06
C ILE A 354 -22.59 -20.17 -0.77
N ASN A 355 -21.70 -21.12 -1.06
CA ASN A 355 -22.06 -22.37 -1.73
C ASN A 355 -23.15 -23.10 -0.93
N GLY A 356 -24.26 -23.43 -1.60
CA GLY A 356 -25.43 -24.06 -0.97
C GLY A 356 -26.45 -23.11 -0.35
N HIS A 357 -26.11 -21.83 -0.18
CA HIS A 357 -27.02 -20.81 0.38
C HIS A 357 -27.36 -19.66 -0.59
N GLY A 358 -26.59 -19.49 -1.68
CA GLY A 358 -26.84 -18.46 -2.68
C GLY A 358 -26.30 -17.09 -2.25
N LEU A 359 -26.97 -16.01 -2.66
CA LEU A 359 -26.59 -14.64 -2.32
C LEU A 359 -26.85 -14.36 -0.84
N ILE A 360 -25.81 -13.95 -0.12
CA ILE A 360 -25.87 -13.68 1.32
C ILE A 360 -25.94 -12.18 1.60
N ALA A 361 -25.08 -11.39 0.97
CA ALA A 361 -24.99 -9.96 1.21
C ALA A 361 -24.39 -9.21 0.03
N ARG A 362 -24.69 -7.92 -0.08
CA ARG A 362 -23.93 -6.97 -0.89
C ARG A 362 -23.09 -6.12 0.06
N ALA A 363 -21.85 -5.84 -0.31
CA ALA A 363 -20.89 -5.17 0.56
C ALA A 363 -19.94 -4.26 -0.24
N HIS A 364 -19.04 -3.61 0.49
CA HIS A 364 -18.00 -2.74 -0.02
C HIS A 364 -16.65 -3.45 0.06
N LYS A 365 -15.98 -3.67 -1.07
CA LYS A 365 -14.65 -4.30 -1.16
C LYS A 365 -13.66 -3.61 -0.23
N LEU A 366 -13.71 -2.29 -0.14
CA LEU A 366 -12.84 -1.52 0.75
C LEU A 366 -13.03 -1.90 2.21
N ILE A 367 -14.27 -1.97 2.70
CA ILE A 367 -14.54 -2.31 4.11
C ILE A 367 -14.03 -3.72 4.43
N LEU A 368 -14.30 -4.69 3.55
CA LEU A 368 -13.76 -6.06 3.69
C LEU A 368 -12.22 -6.06 3.70
N SER A 369 -11.61 -5.27 2.83
CA SER A 369 -10.15 -5.17 2.68
C SER A 369 -9.47 -4.53 3.88
N VAL A 370 -10.07 -3.49 4.47
CA VAL A 370 -9.55 -2.83 5.68
C VAL A 370 -9.44 -3.82 6.84
N TRP A 371 -10.40 -4.75 6.96
CA TRP A 371 -10.39 -5.76 8.03
C TRP A 371 -9.58 -7.01 7.74
N SER A 372 -9.39 -7.35 6.46
CA SER A 372 -8.87 -8.65 6.07
C SER A 372 -7.90 -8.55 4.91
N ALA A 373 -6.63 -8.87 5.18
CA ALA A 373 -5.61 -9.00 4.15
C ALA A 373 -5.98 -10.04 3.07
N PRO A 374 -6.61 -11.20 3.39
CA PRO A 374 -7.18 -12.09 2.38
C PRO A 374 -8.17 -11.40 1.43
N PHE A 375 -9.14 -10.65 1.93
CA PHE A 375 -10.09 -9.92 1.07
C PHE A 375 -9.39 -8.82 0.26
N ALA A 376 -8.47 -8.07 0.86
CA ALA A 376 -7.70 -7.08 0.10
C ALA A 376 -6.92 -7.71 -1.04
N LYS A 377 -6.18 -8.80 -0.78
CA LYS A 377 -5.48 -9.56 -1.82
C LYS A 377 -6.43 -10.07 -2.91
N MET A 378 -7.62 -10.53 -2.53
CA MET A 378 -8.64 -10.98 -3.48
C MET A 378 -9.07 -9.84 -4.41
N PHE A 379 -9.21 -8.62 -3.89
CA PHE A 379 -9.71 -7.48 -4.65
C PHE A 379 -8.63 -6.64 -5.34
N THR A 380 -7.34 -6.74 -4.98
CA THR A 380 -6.28 -5.85 -5.52
C THR A 380 -5.12 -6.56 -6.24
N ASN A 381 -5.09 -7.89 -6.30
CA ASN A 381 -3.94 -8.63 -6.90
C ASN A 381 -4.00 -8.80 -8.44
N GLY A 382 -4.92 -8.16 -9.15
CA GLY A 382 -5.05 -8.23 -10.62
C GLY A 382 -5.54 -9.58 -11.15
N MET A 383 -6.18 -10.40 -10.31
CA MET A 383 -6.79 -11.68 -10.69
C MET A 383 -8.26 -11.45 -11.13
N LEU A 384 -8.99 -12.52 -11.51
CA LEU A 384 -10.38 -12.41 -11.98
C LEU A 384 -11.26 -11.66 -10.95
N GLU A 385 -11.02 -11.92 -9.67
CA GLU A 385 -11.74 -11.36 -8.53
C GLU A 385 -11.55 -9.85 -8.36
N THR A 386 -10.46 -9.27 -8.87
CA THR A 386 -10.20 -7.83 -8.84
C THR A 386 -11.34 -7.06 -9.52
N ASN A 387 -11.74 -7.53 -10.70
CA ASN A 387 -12.84 -6.92 -11.47
C ASN A 387 -14.19 -7.62 -11.25
N ALA A 388 -14.24 -8.68 -10.45
CA ALA A 388 -15.49 -9.38 -10.20
C ALA A 388 -16.41 -8.55 -9.30
N SER A 389 -17.68 -8.46 -9.68
CA SER A 389 -18.76 -7.90 -8.85
C SER A 389 -19.37 -8.96 -7.92
N GLU A 390 -18.92 -10.21 -8.01
CA GLU A 390 -19.44 -11.35 -7.26
C GLU A 390 -18.30 -12.25 -6.79
N ILE A 391 -18.37 -12.70 -5.53
CA ILE A 391 -17.46 -13.70 -4.97
C ILE A 391 -18.26 -14.84 -4.36
N SER A 392 -17.68 -16.04 -4.36
CA SER A 392 -18.28 -17.23 -3.75
C SER A 392 -17.38 -17.79 -2.67
N LEU A 393 -17.92 -17.97 -1.47
CA LEU A 393 -17.23 -18.57 -0.34
C LEU A 393 -17.72 -20.02 -0.17
N SER A 394 -16.79 -20.89 0.24
CA SER A 394 -17.04 -22.30 0.54
C SER A 394 -16.66 -22.58 1.99
N ASP A 395 -17.32 -23.58 2.59
CA ASP A 395 -17.05 -24.02 3.97
C ASP A 395 -17.25 -22.94 5.04
N VAL A 396 -18.19 -22.01 4.79
CA VAL A 396 -18.53 -20.90 5.68
C VAL A 396 -19.99 -21.00 6.13
N SER A 397 -20.25 -20.83 7.43
CA SER A 397 -21.62 -20.68 7.97
C SER A 397 -22.20 -19.33 7.55
N ALA A 398 -23.34 -19.33 6.86
CA ALA A 398 -23.99 -18.11 6.39
C ALA A 398 -24.38 -17.15 7.52
N ASP A 399 -24.96 -17.66 8.59
CA ASP A 399 -25.33 -16.86 9.76
C ASP A 399 -24.08 -16.22 10.42
N SER A 400 -23.02 -17.00 10.56
CA SER A 400 -21.78 -16.52 11.19
C SER A 400 -21.06 -15.51 10.30
N PHE A 401 -21.15 -15.67 8.97
CA PHE A 401 -20.61 -14.70 8.03
C PHE A 401 -21.36 -13.36 8.08
N LEU A 402 -22.68 -13.37 8.25
CA LEU A 402 -23.46 -12.15 8.45
C LEU A 402 -23.04 -11.41 9.73
N VAL A 403 -22.80 -12.13 10.82
CA VAL A 403 -22.29 -11.53 12.08
C VAL A 403 -20.88 -10.95 11.87
N LEU A 404 -19.98 -11.68 11.19
CA LEU A 404 -18.66 -11.17 10.80
C LEU A 404 -18.76 -9.90 9.95
N LEU A 405 -19.68 -9.85 9.01
CA LEU A 405 -19.90 -8.68 8.17
C LEU A 405 -20.42 -7.50 8.98
N GLN A 406 -21.39 -7.70 9.88
CA GLN A 406 -21.87 -6.66 10.80
C GLN A 406 -20.76 -6.13 11.70
N PHE A 407 -19.87 -7.01 12.19
CA PHE A 407 -18.68 -6.62 12.93
C PHE A 407 -17.78 -5.70 12.09
N MET A 408 -17.53 -6.02 10.82
CA MET A 408 -16.68 -5.18 9.95
C MET A 408 -17.23 -3.75 9.74
N TYR A 409 -18.54 -3.55 9.78
CA TYR A 409 -19.14 -2.20 9.60
C TYR A 409 -19.29 -1.43 10.91
N SER A 410 -19.25 -2.12 12.06
CA SER A 410 -19.54 -1.51 13.36
C SER A 410 -18.34 -1.49 14.33
N GLY A 411 -17.35 -2.36 14.10
CA GLY A 411 -16.27 -2.64 15.05
C GLY A 411 -16.74 -3.30 16.34
N ARG A 412 -17.97 -3.83 16.39
CA ARG A 412 -18.57 -4.41 17.59
C ARG A 412 -19.18 -5.76 17.29
N LEU A 413 -18.95 -6.70 18.20
CA LEU A 413 -19.64 -7.98 18.19
C LEU A 413 -21.00 -7.78 18.88
N ASP A 414 -22.07 -7.91 18.10
CA ASP A 414 -23.45 -7.73 18.55
C ASP A 414 -24.24 -8.95 18.10
N ILE A 415 -24.53 -9.85 19.02
CA ILE A 415 -25.33 -11.06 18.78
C ILE A 415 -26.66 -10.86 19.50
N GLU A 416 -27.69 -10.46 18.75
CA GLU A 416 -29.00 -10.07 19.30
C GLU A 416 -29.72 -11.21 20.05
N ASP A 417 -29.41 -12.47 19.72
CA ASP A 417 -30.03 -13.67 20.32
C ASP A 417 -29.03 -14.44 21.18
N GLU A 418 -29.10 -14.23 22.51
CA GLU A 418 -28.29 -14.92 23.52
C GLU A 418 -28.40 -16.45 23.40
N THR A 419 -29.54 -16.98 22.93
CA THR A 419 -29.75 -18.43 22.75
C THR A 419 -28.89 -18.99 21.62
N ARG A 420 -28.62 -18.16 20.59
CA ARG A 420 -27.79 -18.53 19.42
C ARG A 420 -26.32 -18.18 19.60
N MET A 421 -25.98 -17.40 20.61
CA MET A 421 -24.61 -16.95 20.87
C MET A 421 -23.62 -18.12 20.94
N GLY A 422 -23.92 -19.17 21.72
CA GLY A 422 -23.05 -20.34 21.83
C GLY A 422 -22.83 -21.10 20.51
N SER A 423 -23.85 -21.18 19.65
CA SER A 423 -23.77 -21.89 18.36
C SER A 423 -23.10 -21.08 17.26
N LEU A 424 -23.10 -19.75 17.36
CA LEU A 424 -22.48 -18.84 16.38
C LEU A 424 -21.03 -18.49 16.74
N LEU A 425 -20.67 -18.42 18.02
CA LEU A 425 -19.34 -17.97 18.46
C LEU A 425 -18.19 -18.85 17.95
N VAL A 426 -18.33 -20.18 17.98
CA VAL A 426 -17.26 -21.08 17.50
C VAL A 426 -17.06 -20.97 15.99
N PRO A 427 -18.10 -21.08 15.14
CA PRO A 427 -17.95 -20.81 13.71
C PRO A 427 -17.43 -19.40 13.41
N LEU A 428 -17.89 -18.38 14.15
CA LEU A 428 -17.43 -17.00 13.98
C LEU A 428 -15.94 -16.85 14.31
N LEU A 429 -15.46 -17.50 15.38
CA LEU A 429 -14.04 -17.55 15.73
C LEU A 429 -13.22 -18.17 14.60
N MET A 430 -13.69 -19.28 14.01
CA MET A 430 -13.03 -19.92 12.88
C MET A 430 -12.97 -18.99 11.65
N LEU A 431 -14.05 -18.24 11.37
CA LEU A 431 -14.04 -17.26 10.29
C LEU A 431 -13.11 -16.09 10.57
N ALA A 432 -13.05 -15.62 11.81
CA ALA A 432 -12.14 -14.56 12.21
C ALA A 432 -10.67 -14.98 12.00
N ASP A 433 -10.32 -16.22 12.33
CA ASP A 433 -9.00 -16.80 12.04
C ASP A 433 -8.74 -16.91 10.53
N GLN A 434 -9.69 -17.53 9.79
CA GLN A 434 -9.59 -17.72 8.34
C GLN A 434 -9.36 -16.41 7.57
N PHE A 435 -10.06 -15.35 7.97
CA PHE A 435 -9.96 -14.03 7.34
C PHE A 435 -8.93 -13.10 8.01
N GLY A 436 -8.26 -13.55 9.07
CA GLY A 436 -7.20 -12.81 9.77
C GLY A 436 -7.70 -11.58 10.56
N ILE A 437 -8.94 -11.61 11.05
CA ILE A 437 -9.61 -10.51 11.76
C ILE A 437 -9.36 -10.64 13.26
N LYS A 438 -8.17 -10.22 13.70
CA LYS A 438 -7.71 -10.41 15.09
C LYS A 438 -8.62 -9.81 16.16
N PRO A 439 -9.16 -8.58 16.02
CA PRO A 439 -10.03 -8.02 17.05
C PRO A 439 -11.29 -8.88 17.24
N LEU A 440 -11.91 -9.34 16.16
CA LEU A 440 -13.06 -10.25 16.24
C LEU A 440 -12.69 -11.59 16.87
N HIS A 441 -11.53 -12.15 16.51
CA HIS A 441 -11.03 -13.38 17.11
C HIS A 441 -10.88 -13.24 18.64
N GLN A 442 -10.29 -12.14 19.10
CA GLN A 442 -10.11 -11.84 20.53
C GLN A 442 -11.47 -11.70 21.24
N GLU A 443 -12.41 -10.96 20.66
CA GLU A 443 -13.76 -10.82 21.25
C GLU A 443 -14.49 -12.17 21.33
N CYS A 444 -14.41 -12.99 20.29
CA CYS A 444 -15.01 -14.32 20.31
C CYS A 444 -14.40 -15.19 21.42
N CYS A 445 -13.07 -15.17 21.59
CA CYS A 445 -12.41 -15.86 22.69
C CYS A 445 -12.88 -15.35 24.07
N ASN A 446 -12.99 -14.03 24.24
CA ASN A 446 -13.45 -13.43 25.50
C ASN A 446 -14.89 -13.86 25.84
N CYS A 447 -15.81 -13.80 24.88
CA CYS A 447 -17.20 -14.25 25.06
C CYS A 447 -17.28 -15.75 25.37
N LEU A 448 -16.49 -16.59 24.69
CA LEU A 448 -16.43 -18.03 24.97
C LEU A 448 -15.91 -18.32 26.37
N LEU A 449 -14.88 -17.62 26.82
CA LEU A 449 -14.35 -17.76 28.19
C LEU A 449 -15.37 -17.36 29.25
N GLN A 450 -16.13 -16.29 29.01
CA GLN A 450 -17.22 -15.87 29.91
C GLN A 450 -18.30 -16.95 30.02
N LEU A 451 -18.77 -17.48 28.89
CA LEU A 451 -19.76 -18.56 28.85
C LEU A 451 -19.28 -19.83 29.58
N LEU A 452 -18.00 -20.18 29.47
CA LEU A 452 -17.40 -21.32 30.16
C LEU A 452 -17.18 -21.09 31.66
N SER A 453 -17.15 -19.83 32.11
CA SER A 453 -16.98 -19.47 33.52
C SER A 453 -18.32 -19.34 34.27
N GLU A 454 -19.43 -19.20 33.54
CA GLU A 454 -20.79 -19.07 34.09
C GLU A 454 -21.54 -20.41 34.22
N GLY A 455 -20.98 -21.49 33.67
CA GLY A 455 -21.47 -22.88 33.81
C GLY A 455 -20.60 -23.71 34.74
#